data_AF-A0A356AJ40-F1
#
_entry.id   AF-A0A356AJ40-F1
#
_cell.length_a   1.000
_cell.length_b   1.000
_cell.length_c   1.000
_cell.angle_alpha   90.00
_cell.angle_beta   90.00
_cell.angle_gamma   90.00
#
_symmetry.space_group_name_H-M   'P 1'
#
loop_
_entity.id
_entity.type
_entity.pdbx_description
1 polymer ?
#
loop_
_entity_poly.entity_id
_entity_poly.type
_entity_poly.pdbx_seq_one_letter_code
_entity_poly.pdbx_strand_id
1 'polypeptide(L)' 'MLKHGTDRVLFASDCPWSRPTDELRFLNRLNLSSGDMEKILFRNALYLLHLSPDGKRIRQN' A
#
# COMPACT_ATOMS: atom_id res chain seq x y z
N MET A 1 -1.18 -18.44 -2.97
CA MET A 1 -2.11 -17.58 -3.74
C MET A 1 -2.75 -16.56 -2.79
N LEU A 2 -2.80 -15.28 -3.20
CA LEU A 2 -3.51 -14.22 -2.46
C LEU A 2 -5.03 -14.43 -2.64
N LYS A 3 -5.73 -14.80 -1.57
CA LYS A 3 -7.17 -15.14 -1.62
C LYS A 3 -8.08 -13.98 -2.08
N HIS A 4 -7.62 -12.75 -1.93
CA HIS A 4 -8.41 -11.54 -2.20
C HIS A 4 -7.85 -10.68 -3.35
N GLY A 5 -6.72 -11.07 -3.95
CA GLY A 5 -5.97 -10.27 -4.91
C GLY A 5 -5.25 -9.08 -4.26
N THR A 6 -4.12 -8.66 -4.85
CA THR A 6 -3.29 -7.57 -4.31
C THR A 6 -4.02 -6.22 -4.31
N ASP A 7 -4.91 -5.98 -5.27
CA ASP A 7 -5.63 -4.70 -5.44
C ASP A 7 -6.58 -4.35 -4.29
N ARG A 8 -6.82 -5.29 -3.35
CA ARG A 8 -7.68 -5.11 -2.17
C ARG A 8 -6.92 -5.02 -0.85
N VAL A 9 -5.59 -4.88 -0.90
CA VAL A 9 -4.71 -4.84 0.27
C VAL A 9 -4.01 -3.49 0.35
N LEU A 10 -3.95 -2.89 1.54
CA LEU A 10 -3.27 -1.62 1.80
C LEU A 10 -2.26 -1.79 2.93
N PHE A 11 -1.13 -1.08 2.84
CA PHE A 11 -0.17 -0.96 3.93
C PHE A 11 -0.70 -0.03 5.04
N ALA A 12 -0.53 -0.46 6.28
CA ALA A 12 -0.75 0.35 7.48
C ALA A 12 0.25 -0.09 8.55
N SER A 13 0.68 0.85 9.39
CA SER A 13 1.71 0.60 10.42
C SER A 13 1.18 0.48 11.84
N ASP A 14 -0.11 0.78 12.06
CA ASP A 14 -0.70 0.88 13.39
C ASP A 14 0.09 1.79 14.37
N CYS A 15 0.69 2.87 13.86
CA CYS A 15 1.47 3.81 14.68
C CYS A 15 0.55 4.61 15.64
N PRO A 16 0.98 4.88 16.90
CA PRO A 16 2.21 4.47 17.59
C PRO A 16 2.33 3.05 18.18
N TRP A 17 1.37 2.15 17.98
CA TRP A 17 1.39 0.78 18.53
C TRP A 17 2.41 -0.13 17.85
N SER A 18 2.78 0.17 16.60
CA SER A 18 3.96 -0.40 15.93
C SER A 18 4.78 0.67 15.18
N ARG A 19 6.04 0.34 14.89
CA ARG A 19 6.97 1.20 14.15
C ARG A 19 6.79 0.96 12.65
N PRO A 20 6.53 1.99 11.83
CA PRO A 20 6.42 1.82 10.38
C PRO A 20 7.61 1.10 9.73
N THR A 21 8.82 1.29 10.28
CA THR A 21 10.03 0.62 9.79
C THR A 21 10.02 -0.90 9.97
N ASP A 22 9.37 -1.39 11.03
CA ASP A 22 9.33 -2.82 11.35
C ASP A 22 8.30 -3.53 10.47
N GLU A 23 7.17 -2.88 10.20
CA GLU A 23 6.15 -3.36 9.26
C GLU A 23 6.67 -3.39 7.82
N LEU A 24 7.41 -2.36 7.39
CA LEU A 24 8.08 -2.36 6.09
C LEU A 24 9.11 -3.50 5.98
N ARG A 25 9.89 -3.75 7.04
CA ARG A 25 10.84 -4.87 7.08
C ARG A 25 10.12 -6.21 7.01
N PHE A 26 8.96 -6.34 7.65
CA PHE A 26 8.13 -7.54 7.56
C PHE A 26 7.69 -7.80 6.12
N LEU A 27 7.14 -6.80 5.42
CA LEU A 27 6.72 -6.94 4.03
C LEU A 27 7.88 -7.32 3.10
N ASN A 28 9.07 -6.72 3.27
CA ASN A 28 10.25 -7.04 2.47
C ASN A 28 10.69 -8.52 2.57
N ARG A 29 10.32 -9.22 3.65
CA ARG A 29 10.62 -10.65 3.82
C ARG A 29 9.61 -11.59 3.15
N LEU A 30 8.46 -11.07 2.70
CA LEU A 30 7.41 -11.87 2.06
C LEU A 30 7.73 -12.24 0.60
N ASN A 31 8.87 -11.80 0.05
CA ASN A 31 9.30 -12.04 -1.34
C ASN A 31 8.20 -11.77 -2.38
N LEU A 32 7.44 -10.69 -2.19
CA LEU A 32 6.44 -10.24 -3.16
C LEU A 32 7.10 -9.71 -4.43
N SER A 33 6.38 -9.74 -5.54
CA SER A 33 6.82 -9.05 -6.75
C SER A 33 6.92 -7.54 -6.48
N SER A 34 7.79 -6.83 -7.21
CA SER A 34 7.90 -5.37 -7.09
C SER A 34 6.57 -4.66 -7.36
N GLY A 35 5.80 -5.15 -8.33
CA GLY A 35 4.47 -4.63 -8.64
C GLY A 35 3.46 -4.84 -7.52
N ASP A 36 3.47 -6.02 -6.87
CA ASP A 36 2.58 -6.26 -5.73
C ASP A 36 2.96 -5.42 -4.52
N MET A 37 4.26 -5.27 -4.25
CA MET A 37 4.77 -4.41 -3.20
C MET A 37 4.33 -2.96 -3.42
N GLU A 38 4.45 -2.45 -4.64
CA GLU A 38 4.05 -1.08 -4.99
C GLU A 38 2.54 -0.83 -4.83
N LYS A 39 1.73 -1.83 -5.19
CA LYS A 39 0.28 -1.80 -4.97
C LYS A 39 -0.08 -1.66 -3.51
N ILE A 40 0.49 -2.53 -2.67
CA ILE A 40 0.24 -2.56 -1.23
C ILE A 40 0.74 -1.27 -0.55
N LEU A 41 1.96 -0.83 -0.90
CA LEU A 41 2.58 0.33 -0.26
C LEU A 41 1.86 1.64 -0.56
N PHE A 42 1.40 1.86 -1.79
CA PHE A 42 0.76 3.14 -2.11
C PHE A 42 -0.23 3.15 -3.29
N ARG A 43 -0.05 2.38 -4.38
CA ARG A 43 -0.93 2.57 -5.57
C ARG A 43 -2.40 2.28 -5.27
N ASN A 44 -2.68 1.29 -4.43
CA ASN A 44 -4.05 0.98 -4.02
C ASN A 44 -4.66 2.12 -3.19
N ALA A 45 -3.88 2.74 -2.31
CA ALA A 45 -4.30 3.90 -1.53
C ALA A 45 -4.58 5.12 -2.43
N LEU A 46 -3.70 5.39 -3.39
CA LEU A 46 -3.89 6.48 -4.34
C LEU A 46 -5.17 6.30 -5.16
N TYR A 47 -5.41 5.09 -5.67
CA TYR A 47 -6.63 4.77 -6.41
C TYR A 47 -7.88 4.97 -5.55
N LEU A 48 -7.89 4.38 -4.34
CA LEU A 48 -9.02 4.44 -3.41
C LEU A 48 -9.33 5.87 -2.95
N LEU A 49 -8.30 6.68 -2.74
CA LEU A 49 -8.43 8.06 -2.25
C LEU A 49 -8.52 9.09 -3.39
N HIS A 50 -8.51 8.64 -4.65
CA HIS A 50 -8.50 9.50 -5.84
C HIS A 50 -7.38 10.54 -5.79
N LEU A 51 -6.17 10.08 -5.51
CA LEU A 51 -4.96 10.89 -5.43
C LEU A 51 -4.03 10.58 -6.62
N SER A 52 -3.37 11.60 -7.13
CA SER A 52 -2.26 11.46 -8.06
C SER A 52 -0.99 11.00 -7.33
N PRO A 53 0.05 10.52 -8.05
CA PRO A 53 1.32 10.10 -7.43
C PRO A 53 2.03 11.19 -6.62
N ASP A 54 1.76 12.47 -6.88
CA ASP A 54 2.24 13.61 -6.10
C ASP A 54 1.31 13.99 -4.92
N GLY A 55 0.32 13.15 -4.59
CA GLY A 55 -0.54 13.30 -3.41
C GLY A 55 -1.68 14.31 -3.56
N LYS A 56 -1.94 14.81 -4.78
CA LYS A 56 -3.03 15.78 -5.03
C LYS A 56 -4.34 15.07 -5.34
N ARG A 57 -5.45 15.66 -4.89
CA ARG A 57 -6.79 15.16 -5.24
C ARG A 57 -7.03 15.29 -6.74
N ILE A 58 -7.38 14.18 -7.37
CA ILE A 58 -7.84 14.15 -8.76
C ILE A 58 -9.27 14.69 -8.76
N ARG A 59 -9.54 15.70 -9.58
CA ARG A 59 -10.90 16.22 -9.76
C ARG A 59 -11.77 15.14 -10.38
N GLN A 60 -12.81 14.74 -9.67
CA GLN A 60 -13.89 13.94 -10.24
C GLN A 60 -14.87 14.93 -10.88
N ASN A 61 -15.11 14.78 -12.18
CA ASN A 61 -16.12 15.53 -12.91
C ASN A 61 -17.53 15.18 -12.42
#